data_AF-A0A7W8VFI2-F1
#
_entry.id   AF-A0A7W8VFI2-F1
#
_cell.length_a   1.000
_cell.length_b   1.000
_cell.length_c   1.000
_cell.angle_alpha   90.00
_cell.angle_beta   90.00
_cell.angle_gamma   90.00
#
_symmetry.space_group_name_H-M   'P 1'
#
loop_
_entity.id
_entity.type
_entity.pdbx_description
1 polymer ?
#
loop_
_entity_poly.entity_id
_entity_poly.type
_entity_poly.pdbx_seq_one_letter_code
_entity_poly.pdbx_strand_id
1 'polypeptide(L)'
;MFNIGGGEFVLLGVLALLLFGPEQLPKAAQQVGRVLRQLRKMADSAKDDLREGLGPEFKDFDVQDLNPKRFVQKHFWEAEDDEEEGARRPASQLNGKRPPFDDEAT
;
A
#
# COMPACT_ATOMS: atom_id res chain seq x y z
N MET A 1 -9.48 3.50 14.24
CA MET A 1 -10.71 2.97 14.88
C MET A 1 -11.38 1.96 13.95
N PHE A 2 -10.99 0.68 14.04
CA PHE A 2 -11.68 -0.49 13.45
C PHE A 2 -11.22 -1.69 14.28
N ASN A 3 -11.87 -1.93 15.42
CA ASN A 3 -11.64 -3.13 16.22
C ASN A 3 -12.52 -4.25 15.66
N ILE A 4 -12.15 -4.79 14.50
CA ILE A 4 -12.77 -6.00 13.96
C ILE A 4 -12.04 -7.19 14.59
N GLY A 5 -12.73 -7.90 15.48
CA GLY A 5 -12.26 -9.14 16.07
C GLY A 5 -12.73 -10.36 15.27
N GLY A 6 -12.36 -11.55 15.76
CA GLY A 6 -12.83 -12.81 15.17
C GLY A 6 -14.36 -12.96 15.16
N GLY A 7 -15.04 -12.37 16.15
CA GLY A 7 -16.51 -12.37 16.23
C GLY A 7 -17.17 -11.55 15.12
N GLU A 8 -16.69 -10.34 14.87
CA GLU A 8 -17.20 -9.48 13.79
C GLU A 8 -17.02 -10.11 12.40
N PHE A 9 -15.92 -10.83 12.15
CA PHE A 9 -15.74 -11.57 10.90
C PHE A 9 -16.77 -12.68 10.70
N VAL A 10 -17.10 -13.41 11.77
CA VAL A 10 -18.15 -14.44 11.70
C VAL A 10 -19.50 -13.79 11.42
N LEU A 11 -19.82 -12.67 12.09
CA LEU A 11 -21.06 -11.93 11.85
C LEU A 11 -21.17 -11.44 10.40
N LEU A 12 -20.09 -10.85 9.85
CA LEU A 12 -20.04 -10.43 8.44
C LEU A 12 -20.17 -11.61 7.49
N GLY A 13 -19.55 -12.75 7.82
CA GLY A 13 -19.70 -13.99 7.07
C GLY A 13 -21.14 -14.46 7.01
N VAL A 14 -21.83 -14.52 8.16
CA VAL A 14 -23.25 -14.88 8.23
C VAL A 14 -24.11 -13.89 7.44
N LEU A 15 -23.84 -12.58 7.56
CA LEU A 15 -24.59 -11.55 6.82
C LEU A 15 -24.40 -11.71 5.30
N ALA A 16 -23.18 -11.97 4.85
CA ALA A 16 -22.88 -12.24 3.44
C ALA A 16 -23.59 -13.52 2.96
N LEU A 17 -23.61 -14.57 3.79
CA LEU A 17 -24.33 -15.80 3.49
C LEU A 17 -25.84 -15.57 3.38
N LEU A 18 -26.41 -14.66 4.17
CA LEU A 18 -27.84 -14.32 4.12
C LEU A 18 -28.20 -13.50 2.87
N LEU A 19 -27.36 -12.51 2.53
CA LEU A 19 -27.60 -11.59 1.42
C LEU A 19 -27.40 -12.27 0.06
N PHE A 20 -26.32 -13.04 -0.09
CA PHE A 20 -25.92 -13.64 -1.36
C PHE A 20 -26.26 -15.12 -1.45
N GLY A 21 -26.31 -15.82 -0.32
CA GLY A 21 -26.52 -17.27 -0.24
C GLY A 21 -25.22 -18.07 -0.07
N PRO A 22 -25.25 -19.21 0.66
CA PRO A 22 -24.08 -20.06 0.91
C PRO A 22 -23.50 -20.69 -0.35
N GLU A 23 -24.29 -20.86 -1.40
CA GLU A 23 -23.80 -21.40 -2.66
C GLU A 23 -23.13 -20.36 -3.55
N GLN A 24 -23.54 -19.09 -3.47
CA GLN A 24 -23.09 -18.07 -4.43
C GLN A 24 -21.74 -17.47 -4.03
N LEU A 25 -21.49 -17.28 -2.73
CA LEU A 25 -20.20 -16.78 -2.24
C LEU A 25 -19.00 -17.60 -2.72
N PRO A 26 -18.94 -18.94 -2.54
CA PRO A 26 -17.81 -19.72 -3.01
C PRO A 26 -17.68 -19.70 -4.55
N LYS A 27 -18.81 -19.71 -5.28
CA LYS A 27 -18.81 -19.61 -6.75
C LYS A 27 -18.21 -18.27 -7.20
N ALA A 28 -18.61 -17.16 -6.58
CA ALA A 28 -18.07 -15.83 -6.87
C ALA A 28 -16.58 -15.71 -6.53
N ALA A 29 -16.17 -16.20 -5.35
CA ALA A 29 -14.76 -16.21 -4.94
C ALA A 29 -13.89 -17.02 -5.92
N GLN A 30 -14.37 -18.17 -6.40
CA GLN A 30 -13.68 -18.98 -7.40
C GLN A 30 -13.54 -18.25 -8.74
N GLN A 31 -14.58 -17.52 -9.18
CA GLN A 31 -14.53 -16.74 -10.42
C GLN A 31 -13.51 -15.60 -10.31
N VAL A 32 -13.56 -14.82 -9.23
CA VAL A 32 -12.58 -13.75 -8.95
C VAL A 32 -11.17 -14.32 -8.87
N GLY A 33 -10.98 -15.43 -8.16
CA GLY A 33 -9.69 -16.10 -8.04
C GLY A 33 -9.13 -16.54 -9.40
N ARG A 34 -9.99 -17.05 -10.30
CA ARG A 34 -9.57 -17.44 -11.66
C ARG A 34 -9.15 -16.23 -12.48
N VAL A 35 -9.93 -15.15 -12.44
CA VAL A 35 -9.59 -13.89 -13.12
C VAL A 35 -8.27 -13.32 -12.60
N LEU A 36 -8.10 -13.28 -11.27
CA LEU A 36 -6.88 -12.77 -10.64
C LEU A 36 -5.65 -13.61 -11.01
N ARG A 37 -5.81 -14.94 -11.08
CA ARG A 37 -4.74 -15.84 -11.53
C ARG A 37 -4.38 -15.61 -13.01
N GLN A 38 -5.37 -15.37 -13.86
CA GLN A 38 -5.14 -15.08 -15.27
C GLN A 38 -4.45 -13.73 -15.45
N LEU A 39 -4.90 -12.69 -14.75
CA LEU A 39 -4.25 -11.37 -14.72
C LEU A 39 -2.79 -11.48 -14.27
N ARG A 40 -2.52 -12.24 -13.19
CA ARG A 40 -1.15 -12.49 -12.74
C ARG A 40 -0.29 -13.13 -13.80
N LYS A 41 -0.79 -14.19 -14.47
CA LYS A 41 -0.06 -14.84 -15.57
C LYS A 41 0.23 -13.88 -16.71
N MET A 42 -0.74 -13.05 -17.10
CA MET A 42 -0.56 -12.06 -18.16
C MET A 42 0.48 -11.00 -17.78
N ALA A 43 0.46 -10.53 -16.53
CA ALA A 43 1.45 -9.59 -16.02
C ALA A 43 2.86 -10.21 -15.98
N ASP A 44 2.97 -11.47 -15.56
CA ASP A 44 4.24 -12.20 -15.54
C ASP A 44 4.79 -12.39 -16.97
N SER A 45 3.94 -12.79 -17.94
CA SER A 45 4.35 -12.92 -19.34
C SER A 45 4.77 -11.61 -19.97
N ALA A 46 3.99 -10.53 -19.79
CA ALA A 46 4.34 -9.22 -20.34
C ALA A 46 5.68 -8.72 -19.77
N LYS A 47 5.93 -8.95 -18.48
CA LYS A 47 7.21 -8.63 -17.84
C LYS A 47 8.37 -9.42 -18.45
N ASP A 48 8.16 -10.69 -18.76
CA ASP A 48 9.19 -11.53 -19.40
C ASP A 48 9.47 -11.04 -20.84
N ASP A 49 8.43 -10.71 -21.61
CA ASP A 49 8.57 -10.15 -22.96
C ASP A 49 9.35 -8.81 -22.97
N LEU A 50 9.09 -7.95 -21.99
CA LEU A 50 9.79 -6.66 -21.80
C LEU A 50 11.26 -6.85 -21.43
N ARG A 51 11.57 -7.86 -20.61
CA ARG A 51 12.95 -8.21 -20.24
C ARG A 51 13.74 -8.77 -21.42
N GLU A 52 13.09 -9.53 -22.30
CA GLU A 52 13.71 -10.12 -23.48
C GLU A 52 13.90 -9.09 -24.60
N GLY A 53 12.92 -8.19 -24.80
CA GLY A 53 12.94 -7.22 -25.89
C GLY A 53 13.76 -5.94 -25.64
N LEU A 54 13.91 -5.50 -24.39
CA LEU A 54 14.57 -4.21 -24.07
C LEU A 54 16.05 -4.34 -23.66
N GLY A 55 16.57 -5.57 -23.56
CA GLY A 55 17.98 -5.82 -23.24
C GLY A 55 18.36 -5.50 -21.78
N PRO A 56 19.63 -5.73 -21.40
CA PRO A 56 20.09 -5.74 -20.01
C PRO A 56 19.93 -4.41 -19.24
N GLU A 57 19.66 -3.28 -19.91
CA GLU A 57 19.47 -1.98 -19.25
C GLU A 57 18.14 -1.85 -18.47
N PHE A 58 17.14 -2.71 -18.75
CA PHE A 58 15.88 -2.78 -17.97
C PHE A 58 15.84 -3.97 -17.01
N LYS A 59 16.93 -4.75 -16.95
CA LYS A 59 17.07 -5.90 -16.07
C LYS A 59 17.07 -5.51 -14.58
N ASP A 60 17.42 -4.25 -14.31
CA ASP A 60 17.48 -3.64 -12.98
C ASP A 60 16.17 -2.93 -12.56
N PHE A 61 15.14 -2.89 -13.41
CA PHE A 61 13.79 -2.48 -12.97
C PHE A 61 13.19 -3.63 -12.13
N ASP A 62 13.53 -3.63 -10.85
CA ASP A 62 13.22 -4.71 -9.94
C ASP A 62 11.73 -4.70 -9.58
N VAL A 63 10.95 -5.47 -10.34
CA VAL A 63 9.52 -5.72 -10.10
C VAL A 63 9.24 -6.25 -8.68
N GLN A 64 10.26 -6.64 -7.91
CA GLN A 64 10.13 -6.95 -6.48
C GLN A 64 9.69 -5.77 -5.62
N ASP A 65 9.82 -4.52 -6.08
CA ASP A 65 9.29 -3.36 -5.38
C ASP A 65 7.78 -3.13 -5.63
N LEU A 66 7.19 -3.82 -6.62
CA LEU A 66 5.74 -3.90 -6.81
C LEU A 66 5.08 -5.03 -6.01
N ASN A 67 5.77 -5.65 -5.05
CA ASN A 67 5.11 -6.57 -4.14
C ASN A 67 4.12 -5.76 -3.29
N PRO A 68 2.78 -5.98 -3.43
CA PRO A 68 1.78 -5.10 -2.85
C PRO A 68 1.94 -5.03 -1.33
N LYS A 69 2.45 -6.07 -0.68
CA LYS A 69 2.72 -6.06 0.75
C LYS A 69 3.86 -5.11 1.14
N ARG A 70 4.93 -5.05 0.34
CA ARG A 70 6.08 -4.14 0.57
C ARG A 70 5.75 -2.71 0.13
N PHE A 71 5.01 -2.54 -0.96
CA PHE A 71 4.50 -1.25 -1.44
C PHE A 71 3.55 -0.60 -0.43
N VAL A 72 2.55 -1.35 0.05
CA VAL A 72 1.64 -0.93 1.12
C VAL A 72 2.42 -0.68 2.40
N GLN A 73 3.34 -1.55 2.80
CA GLN A 73 4.14 -1.32 4.01
C GLN A 73 4.99 -0.04 3.91
N LYS A 74 5.61 0.26 2.76
CA LYS A 74 6.37 1.50 2.56
C LYS A 74 5.45 2.73 2.62
N HIS A 75 4.34 2.72 1.89
CA HIS A 75 3.42 3.87 1.83
C HIS A 75 2.54 4.06 3.06
N PHE A 76 2.25 3.00 3.82
CA PHE A 76 1.55 3.13 5.11
C PHE A 76 2.47 3.69 6.20
N TRP A 77 3.75 3.31 6.20
CA TRP A 77 4.73 3.83 7.17
C TRP A 77 5.11 5.28 6.86
N GLU A 78 5.23 5.65 5.57
CA GLU A 78 5.40 7.05 5.14
C GLU A 78 4.20 7.94 5.53
N ALA A 79 2.97 7.42 5.44
CA ALA A 79 1.77 8.18 5.83
C ALA A 79 1.68 8.40 7.35
N GLU A 80 2.18 7.46 8.18
CA GLU A 80 2.26 7.64 9.63
C GLU A 80 3.38 8.62 10.02
N ASP A 81 4.53 8.60 9.32
CA ASP A 81 5.62 9.55 9.54
C ASP A 81 5.23 10.99 9.13
N ASP A 82 4.48 11.17 8.03
CA ASP A 82 3.99 12.48 7.56
C ASP A 82 2.92 13.09 8.49
N GLU A 83 2.09 12.27 9.16
CA GLU A 83 1.09 12.74 10.13
C GLU A 83 1.70 13.13 11.49
N GLU A 84 2.83 12.54 11.89
CA GLU A 84 3.55 12.94 13.12
C GLU A 84 4.48 14.16 12.93
N GLU A 85 5.00 14.42 11.72
CA GLU A 85 5.86 15.59 11.46
C GLU A 85 5.10 16.94 11.39
N GLY A 86 3.76 16.92 11.23
CA GLY A 86 2.94 18.12 11.21
C GLY A 86 2.80 18.86 12.55
N ALA A 87 3.00 18.16 13.68
CA ALA A 87 2.73 18.69 15.02
C ALA A 87 3.96 19.26 15.76
N ARG A 88 5.15 19.19 15.16
CA ARG A 88 6.40 19.65 15.80
C ARG A 88 7.34 20.38 14.84
N ARG A 89 6.83 21.39 14.12
CA ARG A 89 7.70 22.37 13.44
C ARG A 89 8.15 23.44 14.45
N PRO A 90 9.36 23.38 15.06
CA PRO A 90 9.90 24.56 15.71
C PRO A 90 10.15 25.62 14.64
N ALA A 91 9.52 26.78 14.82
CA ALA A 91 9.62 27.90 13.90
C ALA A 91 11.09 28.22 13.57
N SER A 92 11.35 28.37 12.26
CA SER A 92 12.52 29.02 11.65
C SER A 92 13.90 28.57 12.12
N GLN A 93 14.38 27.45 11.59
CA GLN A 93 15.82 27.23 11.42
C GLN A 93 16.19 27.49 9.95
N LEU A 94 16.82 28.63 9.67
CA LEU A 94 17.49 28.86 8.39
C LEU A 94 18.88 28.23 8.48
N ASN A 95 19.12 27.18 7.71
CA ASN A 95 20.43 26.54 7.58
C ASN A 95 21.04 25.98 8.89
N GLY A 96 20.20 25.41 9.77
CA GLY A 96 20.64 24.70 11.00
C GLY A 96 21.27 25.59 12.07
N LYS A 97 21.23 26.91 11.91
CA LYS A 97 21.67 27.88 12.93
C LYS A 97 20.46 28.61 13.47
N ARG A 98 20.38 28.74 14.79
CA ARG A 98 19.46 29.69 15.40
C ARG A 98 19.88 31.09 14.91
N PRO A 99 18.98 31.89 14.31
CA PRO A 99 19.31 33.27 14.01
C PRO A 99 19.77 33.94 15.31
N PRO A 100 20.85 34.74 15.28
CA PRO A 100 21.29 35.45 16.46
C PRO A 100 20.13 36.32 16.97
N PHE A 101 19.87 36.23 18.27
CA PHE A 101 18.89 37.09 18.92
C PHE A 101 19.51 38.49 18.98
N ASP A 102 18.79 39.48 18.45
CA ASP A 102 19.21 40.88 18.45
C ASP A 102 18.59 41.56 19.68
N ASP A 103 19.45 41.89 20.65
CA ASP A 103 19.05 42.51 21.91
C ASP A 103 18.69 44.02 21.74
N GLU A 104 18.92 44.60 20.56
CA GLU A 104 18.65 46.02 20.26
C GLU A 104 17.26 46.27 19.66
N ALA A 105 16.43 45.24 19.47
CA ALA A 105 15.06 45.39 19.00
C ALA A 105 14.12 45.83 20.16
N THR A 106 13.97 47.14 20.37
CA THR A 106 12.89 47.78 21.15
C THR A 106 12.34 48.98 20.39
#